data_AF-A0A094IZI9-F1
#
_entry.id   AF-A0A094IZI9-F1
#
_cell.length_a   1.000
_cell.length_b   1.000
_cell.length_c   1.000
_cell.angle_alpha   90.00
_cell.angle_beta   90.00
_cell.angle_gamma   90.00
#
_symmetry.space_group_name_H-M   'P 1'
#
loop_
_entity.id
_entity.type
_entity.pdbx_description
1 polymer ?
#
loop_
_entity_poly.entity_id
_entity_poly.type
_entity_poly.pdbx_seq_one_letter_code
_entity_poly.pdbx_strand_id
1 'polypeptide(L)'
;MGLRSDIRTVKRKDPASTSTLSIIITSNGMHAVWVYRLAHLLWEIHLKLLARIVSGLGRFFTGVEIHPAAVIGKNFMIDHGTGTVIGETSIIGNNVLIYHQVTLGGTGNESGKKRHPSLCDGVMIAAGAKILGDIKIGANARVGANAVVLKDVPSNATAVGMPARIILNENMTDADCSLMSKL
;
A
#
# COMPACT_ATOMS: atom_id res chain seq x y z
N MET A 1 -3.27 13.67 10.92
CA MET A 1 -2.04 13.04 10.43
C MET A 1 -1.13 13.01 11.65
N GLY A 2 -0.82 11.83 12.18
CA GLY A 2 -0.07 11.80 13.43
C GLY A 2 0.22 10.38 13.86
N LEU A 3 1.39 10.20 14.46
CA LEU A 3 1.88 8.93 14.98
C LEU A 3 0.81 8.15 15.78
N ARG A 4 -0.01 8.86 16.58
CA ARG A 4 -1.12 8.26 17.35
C ARG A 4 -2.21 7.61 16.48
N SER A 5 -2.62 8.23 15.37
CA SER A 5 -3.64 7.64 14.49
C SER A 5 -3.12 6.42 13.75
N ASP A 6 -1.84 6.47 13.37
CA ASP A 6 -1.17 5.38 12.65
C ASP A 6 -1.02 4.16 13.56
N ILE A 7 -0.55 4.34 14.79
CA ILE A 7 -0.46 3.27 15.80
C ILE A 7 -1.83 2.63 16.05
N ARG A 8 -2.89 3.44 16.20
CA ARG A 8 -4.27 2.91 16.36
C ARG A 8 -4.71 2.09 15.14
N THR A 9 -4.31 2.52 13.94
CA THR A 9 -4.63 1.80 12.71
C THR A 9 -3.93 0.45 12.67
N VAL A 10 -2.64 0.39 13.03
CA VAL A 10 -1.88 -0.86 13.14
C VAL A 10 -2.54 -1.81 14.14
N LYS A 11 -2.82 -1.36 15.37
CA LYS A 11 -3.47 -2.20 16.39
C LYS A 11 -4.82 -2.78 15.96
N ARG A 12 -5.56 -2.07 15.11
CA ARG A 12 -6.87 -2.53 14.62
C ARG A 12 -6.74 -3.55 13.49
N LYS A 13 -5.71 -3.43 12.66
CA LYS A 13 -5.54 -4.23 11.43
C LYS A 13 -4.59 -5.42 11.61
N ASP A 14 -3.67 -5.36 12.56
CA ASP A 14 -2.71 -6.41 12.85
C ASP A 14 -2.95 -6.98 14.26
N PRO A 15 -3.49 -8.22 14.38
CA PRO A 15 -3.71 -8.90 15.65
C PRO A 15 -2.43 -9.16 16.45
N ALA A 16 -1.25 -9.24 15.81
CA ALA A 16 0.03 -9.48 16.48
C ALA A 16 0.56 -8.22 17.19
N SER A 17 0.07 -7.04 16.81
CA SER A 17 0.51 -5.74 17.31
C SER A 17 -0.18 -5.31 18.61
N THR A 18 0.10 -6.02 19.71
CA THR A 18 -0.55 -5.75 21.02
C THR A 18 0.05 -4.54 21.75
N SER A 19 1.37 -4.34 21.68
CA SER A 19 2.09 -3.27 22.38
C SER A 19 2.41 -2.07 21.47
N THR A 20 2.09 -0.86 21.94
CA THR A 20 2.43 0.39 21.23
C THR A 20 3.95 0.55 21.06
N LEU A 21 4.72 0.20 22.08
CA LEU A 21 6.17 0.31 22.05
C LEU A 21 6.77 -0.67 21.03
N SER A 22 6.22 -1.89 20.96
CA SER A 22 6.64 -2.88 19.96
C SER A 22 6.41 -2.37 18.54
N ILE A 23 5.23 -1.80 18.25
CA ILE A 23 4.92 -1.21 16.94
C ILE A 23 5.93 -0.11 16.59
N ILE A 24 6.20 0.81 17.53
CA ILE A 24 7.14 1.91 17.29
C ILE A 24 8.56 1.41 17.03
N ILE A 25 9.00 0.32 17.67
CA ILE A 25 10.37 -0.16 17.55
C ILE A 25 10.55 -1.12 16.37
N THR A 26 9.55 -1.93 16.05
CA THR A 26 9.71 -3.09 15.14
C THR A 26 8.96 -2.97 13.82
N SER A 27 8.02 -2.02 13.70
CA SER A 27 7.19 -1.89 12.52
C SER A 27 7.92 -1.18 11.37
N ASN A 28 8.72 -1.97 10.65
CA ASN A 28 9.52 -1.52 9.51
C ASN A 28 8.70 -0.75 8.46
N GLY A 29 7.51 -1.26 8.10
CA GLY A 29 6.63 -0.59 7.16
C GLY A 29 6.14 0.78 7.65
N MET A 30 5.90 0.93 8.96
CA MET A 30 5.50 2.21 9.54
C MET A 30 6.67 3.20 9.65
N HIS A 31 7.89 2.72 9.94
CA HIS A 31 9.09 3.55 9.86
C HIS A 31 9.24 4.18 8.49
N ALA A 32 9.04 3.39 7.43
CA ALA A 32 9.10 3.88 6.05
C ALA A 32 8.05 4.96 5.79
N VAL A 33 6.81 4.77 6.26
CA VAL A 33 5.74 5.78 6.14
C VAL A 33 6.12 7.08 6.84
N TRP A 34 6.67 7.02 8.06
CA TRP A 34 7.07 8.22 8.81
C TRP A 34 8.24 8.96 8.16
N VAL A 35 9.26 8.24 7.70
CA VAL A 35 10.38 8.82 6.95
C VAL A 35 9.88 9.45 5.65
N TYR A 36 8.96 8.80 4.93
CA TYR A 36 8.30 9.39 3.77
C TYR A 36 7.54 10.67 4.12
N ARG A 37 6.84 10.77 5.26
CA ARG A 37 6.15 12.02 5.63
C ARG A 37 7.13 13.19 5.78
N LEU A 38 8.29 12.93 6.36
CA LEU A 38 9.37 13.93 6.44
C LEU A 38 9.91 14.26 5.04
N ALA A 39 10.20 13.25 4.22
CA ALA A 39 10.71 13.45 2.86
C ALA A 39 9.71 14.22 1.98
N HIS A 40 8.42 13.93 2.10
CA HIS A 40 7.35 14.62 1.40
C HIS A 40 7.22 16.08 1.84
N LEU A 41 7.30 16.36 3.15
CA LEU A 41 7.33 17.74 3.64
C LEU A 41 8.49 18.53 3.02
N LEU A 42 9.70 17.94 2.98
CA LEU A 42 10.88 18.55 2.35
C LEU A 42 10.68 18.78 0.85
N TRP A 43 9.97 17.87 0.17
CA TRP A 43 9.64 17.99 -1.24
C TRP A 43 8.71 19.17 -1.51
N GLU A 44 7.66 19.34 -0.71
CA GLU A 44 6.68 20.43 -0.83
C GLU A 44 7.30 21.82 -0.56
N ILE A 45 8.27 21.92 0.35
CA ILE A 45 9.05 23.16 0.56
C ILE A 45 10.21 23.33 -0.43
N HIS A 46 10.19 22.59 -1.55
CA HIS A 46 11.13 22.70 -2.67
C HIS A 46 12.58 22.28 -2.37
N LEU A 47 12.85 21.64 -1.22
CA LEU A 47 14.15 21.05 -0.89
C LEU A 47 14.31 19.64 -1.50
N LYS A 48 14.16 19.54 -2.83
CA LYS A 48 14.04 18.27 -3.55
C LYS A 48 15.23 17.33 -3.37
N LEU A 49 16.46 17.84 -3.35
CA LEU A 49 17.65 17.02 -3.13
C LEU A 49 17.61 16.37 -1.73
N LEU A 50 17.31 17.16 -0.71
CA LEU A 50 17.23 16.67 0.67
C LEU A 50 16.09 15.66 0.83
N ALA A 51 14.93 15.91 0.21
CA ALA A 51 13.83 14.96 0.15
C ALA A 51 14.27 13.60 -0.45
N ARG A 52 15.04 13.61 -1.55
CA ARG A 52 15.57 12.38 -2.15
C ARG A 52 16.58 11.67 -1.25
N ILE A 53 17.44 12.41 -0.56
CA ILE A 53 18.39 11.85 0.42
C ILE A 53 17.63 11.16 1.55
N VAL A 54 16.63 11.83 2.14
CA VAL A 54 15.81 11.27 3.22
C VAL A 54 15.04 10.03 2.77
N SER A 55 14.41 10.07 1.58
CA SER A 55 13.78 8.87 1.00
C SER A 55 14.78 7.74 0.78
N GLY A 56 16.00 8.05 0.33
CA GLY A 56 17.07 7.08 0.12
C GLY A 56 17.54 6.41 1.42
N LEU A 57 17.69 7.19 2.50
CA LEU A 57 17.98 6.68 3.83
C LEU A 57 16.84 5.81 4.35
N GLY A 58 15.59 6.25 4.17
CA GLY A 58 14.40 5.45 4.49
C GLY A 58 14.47 4.09 3.81
N ARG A 59 14.73 4.06 2.50
CA ARG A 59 14.92 2.81 1.75
C ARG A 59 16.05 1.95 2.29
N PHE A 60 17.20 2.54 2.61
CA PHE A 60 18.35 1.81 3.12
C PHE A 60 18.06 1.07 4.44
N PHE A 61 17.39 1.74 5.39
CA PHE A 61 17.07 1.14 6.69
C PHE A 61 15.85 0.22 6.67
N THR A 62 14.89 0.47 5.77
CA THR A 62 13.59 -0.22 5.79
C THR A 62 13.41 -1.25 4.67
N GLY A 63 14.17 -1.16 3.58
CA GLY A 63 13.91 -1.92 2.37
C GLY A 63 12.60 -1.52 1.65
N VAL A 64 12.00 -0.38 2.02
CA VAL A 64 10.78 0.18 1.40
C VAL A 64 11.16 1.42 0.60
N GLU A 65 10.83 1.45 -0.68
CA GLU A 65 11.05 2.62 -1.53
C GLU A 65 9.75 3.41 -1.70
N ILE A 66 9.72 4.65 -1.22
CA ILE A 66 8.61 5.59 -1.42
C ILE A 66 9.19 6.89 -2.00
N HIS A 67 8.76 7.23 -3.21
CA HIS A 67 9.16 8.48 -3.82
C HIS A 67 8.56 9.67 -3.04
N PRO A 68 9.34 10.73 -2.74
CA PRO A 68 8.87 11.83 -1.90
C PRO A 68 7.75 12.65 -2.53
N ALA A 69 7.61 12.63 -3.86
CA ALA A 69 6.51 13.28 -4.58
C ALA A 69 5.18 12.50 -4.57
N ALA A 70 5.17 11.24 -4.12
CA ALA A 70 3.93 10.48 -4.03
C ALA A 70 2.97 11.19 -3.06
N VAL A 71 1.66 11.06 -3.29
CA VAL A 71 0.63 11.67 -2.43
C VAL A 71 -0.09 10.56 -1.68
N ILE A 72 0.03 10.54 -0.35
CA ILE A 72 -0.52 9.46 0.48
C ILE A 72 -1.46 10.02 1.54
N GLY A 73 -2.67 9.47 1.63
CA GLY A 73 -3.70 9.82 2.60
C GLY A 73 -3.38 9.37 4.03
N LYS A 74 -4.35 9.54 4.93
CA LYS A 74 -4.23 9.22 6.37
C LYS A 74 -4.39 7.71 6.61
N ASN A 75 -3.83 7.22 7.71
CA ASN A 75 -3.99 5.82 8.14
C ASN A 75 -3.51 4.82 7.09
N PHE A 76 -2.52 5.21 6.28
CA PHE A 76 -1.83 4.32 5.36
C PHE A 76 -0.92 3.40 6.15
N MET A 77 -1.03 2.11 5.91
CA MET A 77 -0.27 1.08 6.61
C MET A 77 0.45 0.21 5.58
N ILE A 78 1.73 -0.03 5.84
CA ILE A 78 2.51 -1.03 5.13
C ILE A 78 2.81 -2.14 6.13
N ASP A 79 2.31 -3.34 5.86
CA ASP A 79 2.58 -4.54 6.65
C ASP A 79 3.76 -5.32 6.07
N HIS A 80 4.68 -5.74 6.94
CA HIS A 80 5.92 -6.43 6.57
C HIS A 80 6.77 -5.74 5.48
N GLY A 81 6.75 -4.41 5.37
CA GLY A 81 6.99 -3.65 4.13
C GLY A 81 8.17 -3.92 3.19
N THR A 82 9.17 -4.73 3.54
CA THR A 82 10.33 -5.09 2.71
C THR A 82 9.96 -5.35 1.24
N GLY A 83 10.70 -4.72 0.32
CA GLY A 83 10.53 -4.86 -1.12
C GLY A 83 9.34 -4.07 -1.70
N THR A 84 8.65 -3.27 -0.89
CA THR A 84 7.57 -2.40 -1.39
C THR A 84 8.15 -1.21 -2.15
N VAL A 85 7.56 -0.88 -3.31
CA VAL A 85 7.97 0.23 -4.17
C VAL A 85 6.76 1.09 -4.53
N ILE A 86 6.81 2.37 -4.19
CA ILE A 86 5.77 3.37 -4.46
C ILE A 86 6.38 4.50 -5.30
N GLY A 87 5.97 4.57 -6.56
CA GLY A 87 6.54 5.51 -7.51
C GLY A 87 6.02 6.95 -7.40
N GLU A 88 6.72 7.84 -8.10
CA GLU A 88 6.61 9.31 -8.02
C GLU A 88 5.20 9.88 -8.11
N THR A 89 4.40 9.41 -9.05
CA THR A 89 3.07 9.98 -9.33
C THR A 89 1.95 9.15 -8.73
N SER A 90 2.26 8.30 -7.74
CA SER A 90 1.27 7.47 -7.07
C SER A 90 0.39 8.35 -6.19
N ILE A 91 -0.91 8.10 -6.21
CA ILE A 91 -1.88 8.77 -5.34
C ILE A 91 -2.58 7.69 -4.53
N ILE A 92 -2.48 7.75 -3.21
CA ILE A 92 -3.01 6.75 -2.29
C ILE A 92 -4.00 7.44 -1.35
N GLY A 93 -5.22 6.91 -1.28
CA GLY A 93 -6.29 7.40 -0.41
C GLY A 93 -6.07 7.08 1.07
N ASN A 94 -7.12 7.26 1.86
CA ASN A 94 -7.11 7.00 3.29
C ASN A 94 -7.36 5.52 3.61
N ASN A 95 -6.88 5.06 4.76
CA ASN A 95 -7.13 3.73 5.31
C ASN A 95 -6.68 2.57 4.41
N VAL A 96 -5.75 2.82 3.49
CA VAL A 96 -5.18 1.81 2.59
C VAL A 96 -4.20 0.91 3.36
N LEU A 97 -4.24 -0.39 3.08
CA LEU A 97 -3.30 -1.40 3.58
C LEU A 97 -2.55 -2.03 2.41
N ILE A 98 -1.22 -2.06 2.50
CA ILE A 98 -0.36 -2.73 1.53
C ILE A 98 0.56 -3.71 2.27
N TYR A 99 0.73 -4.91 1.75
CA TYR A 99 1.69 -5.89 2.26
C TYR A 99 3.04 -5.80 1.53
N HIS A 100 4.02 -6.56 2.03
CA HIS A 100 5.37 -6.62 1.49
C HIS A 100 5.45 -6.92 -0.01
N GLN A 101 6.56 -6.53 -0.65
CA GLN A 101 6.86 -6.78 -2.06
C GLN A 101 5.84 -6.24 -3.08
N VAL A 102 4.99 -5.30 -2.67
CA VAL A 102 4.03 -4.64 -3.56
C VAL A 102 4.72 -3.56 -4.40
N THR A 103 4.35 -3.44 -5.67
CA THR A 103 4.85 -2.39 -6.56
C THR A 103 3.70 -1.56 -7.12
N LEU A 104 3.74 -0.25 -6.86
CA LEU A 104 2.97 0.78 -7.56
C LEU A 104 3.89 1.43 -8.59
N GLY A 105 3.97 0.78 -9.76
CA GLY A 105 4.99 1.02 -10.77
C GLY A 105 4.50 1.84 -11.95
N GLY A 106 5.44 2.52 -12.61
CA GLY A 106 5.18 3.28 -13.82
C GLY A 106 5.17 2.39 -15.07
N THR A 107 4.42 2.79 -16.10
CA THR A 107 4.58 2.28 -17.47
C THR A 107 4.94 3.41 -18.43
N GLY A 108 5.85 3.15 -19.38
CA GLY A 108 6.34 4.16 -20.33
C GLY A 108 7.49 5.03 -19.79
N ASN A 109 8.06 5.86 -20.66
CA ASN A 109 9.28 6.66 -20.40
C ASN A 109 9.05 8.18 -20.39
N GLU A 110 7.78 8.63 -20.46
CA GLU A 110 7.47 10.05 -20.52
C GLU A 110 7.63 10.71 -19.14
N SER A 111 8.60 11.63 -19.04
CA SER A 111 8.82 12.43 -17.83
C SER A 111 7.72 13.48 -17.65
N GLY A 112 7.34 13.76 -16.40
CA GLY A 112 6.38 14.80 -16.06
C GLY A 112 4.90 14.47 -16.27
N LYS A 113 4.57 13.27 -16.78
CA LYS A 113 3.18 12.79 -16.86
C LYS A 113 2.86 11.78 -15.77
N LYS A 114 1.58 11.70 -15.39
CA LYS A 114 1.08 10.69 -14.48
C LYS A 114 1.26 9.30 -15.11
N ARG A 115 1.95 8.40 -14.41
CA ARG A 115 2.29 7.07 -14.92
C ARG A 115 2.15 5.95 -13.89
N HIS A 116 1.89 6.29 -12.63
CA HIS A 116 1.75 5.35 -11.53
C HIS A 116 0.29 5.25 -11.06
N PRO A 117 -0.06 4.17 -10.34
CA PRO A 117 -1.44 3.92 -9.95
C PRO A 117 -2.02 4.93 -8.98
N SER A 118 -3.34 5.01 -8.97
CA SER A 118 -4.13 5.67 -7.93
C SER A 118 -4.94 4.64 -7.14
N LEU A 119 -4.78 4.62 -5.82
CA LEU A 119 -5.54 3.76 -4.92
C LEU A 119 -6.57 4.61 -4.18
N CYS A 120 -7.86 4.27 -4.28
CA CYS A 120 -8.91 4.93 -3.51
C CYS A 120 -8.91 4.48 -2.04
N ASP A 121 -9.82 5.06 -1.25
CA ASP A 121 -9.92 4.79 0.18
C ASP A 121 -10.24 3.32 0.48
N GLY A 122 -9.65 2.79 1.55
CA GLY A 122 -9.93 1.44 2.07
C GLY A 122 -9.37 0.29 1.23
N VAL A 123 -8.61 0.56 0.17
CA VAL A 123 -7.99 -0.46 -0.67
C VAL A 123 -7.04 -1.36 0.16
N MET A 124 -7.06 -2.65 -0.14
CA MET A 124 -6.09 -3.63 0.38
C MET A 124 -5.32 -4.27 -0.77
N ILE A 125 -3.99 -4.19 -0.72
CA ILE A 125 -3.12 -4.85 -1.70
C ILE A 125 -2.30 -5.93 -0.99
N ALA A 126 -2.56 -7.19 -1.34
CA ALA A 126 -1.87 -8.35 -0.76
C ALA A 126 -0.43 -8.49 -1.26
N ALA A 127 0.32 -9.34 -0.56
CA ALA A 127 1.76 -9.50 -0.72
C ALA A 127 2.18 -9.75 -2.18
N GLY A 128 3.24 -9.09 -2.62
CA GLY A 128 3.87 -9.35 -3.92
C GLY A 128 3.11 -8.80 -5.15
N ALA A 129 1.94 -8.19 -4.99
CA ALA A 129 1.16 -7.68 -6.13
C ALA A 129 1.89 -6.55 -6.89
N LYS A 130 1.70 -6.50 -8.21
CA LYS A 130 2.27 -5.49 -9.11
C LYS A 130 1.13 -4.74 -9.80
N ILE A 131 1.04 -3.44 -9.57
CA ILE A 131 0.01 -2.56 -10.12
C ILE A 131 0.76 -1.53 -10.96
N LEU A 132 0.56 -1.57 -12.27
CA LEU A 132 1.43 -0.88 -13.22
C LEU A 132 0.63 0.07 -14.12
N GLY A 133 1.13 1.30 -14.24
CA GLY A 133 0.56 2.33 -15.12
C GLY A 133 -0.35 3.32 -14.39
N ASP A 134 -0.84 4.32 -15.14
CA ASP A 134 -1.87 5.25 -14.65
C ASP A 134 -3.25 4.57 -14.66
N ILE A 135 -3.45 3.69 -13.70
CA ILE A 135 -4.69 2.95 -13.46
C ILE A 135 -5.24 3.25 -12.07
N LYS A 136 -6.54 3.01 -11.88
CA LYS A 136 -7.27 3.27 -10.64
C LYS A 136 -7.71 1.97 -9.98
N ILE A 137 -7.48 1.87 -8.68
CA ILE A 137 -8.02 0.82 -7.82
C ILE A 137 -9.12 1.44 -6.96
N GLY A 138 -10.37 1.05 -7.21
CA GLY A 138 -11.57 1.62 -6.60
C GLY A 138 -11.65 1.40 -5.09
N ALA A 139 -12.54 2.14 -4.43
CA ALA A 139 -12.65 2.15 -2.98
C ALA A 139 -12.98 0.75 -2.43
N ASN A 140 -12.34 0.37 -1.32
CA ASN A 140 -12.46 -0.95 -0.69
C ASN A 140 -12.15 -2.17 -1.60
N ALA A 141 -11.58 -1.94 -2.78
CA ALA A 141 -11.16 -3.04 -3.64
C ALA A 141 -9.99 -3.80 -3.00
N ARG A 142 -9.88 -5.08 -3.35
CA ARG A 142 -8.83 -5.97 -2.89
C ARG A 142 -8.02 -6.46 -4.08
N VAL A 143 -6.70 -6.46 -3.96
CA VAL A 143 -5.81 -7.07 -4.94
C VAL A 143 -5.13 -8.27 -4.28
N GLY A 144 -5.29 -9.44 -4.89
CA GLY A 144 -4.75 -10.70 -4.38
C GLY A 144 -3.22 -10.78 -4.48
N ALA A 145 -2.66 -11.72 -3.73
CA ALA A 145 -1.22 -11.90 -3.65
C ALA A 145 -0.64 -12.23 -5.03
N ASN A 146 0.53 -11.66 -5.34
CA ASN A 146 1.23 -11.81 -6.63
C ASN A 146 0.38 -11.47 -7.88
N ALA A 147 -0.74 -10.77 -7.75
CA ALA A 147 -1.53 -10.36 -8.91
C ALA A 147 -0.77 -9.31 -9.74
N VAL A 148 -0.94 -9.34 -11.06
CA VAL A 148 -0.41 -8.32 -11.99
C VAL A 148 -1.57 -7.54 -12.58
N VAL A 149 -1.79 -6.33 -12.07
CA VAL A 149 -2.92 -5.47 -12.40
C VAL A 149 -2.48 -4.43 -13.43
N LEU A 150 -3.10 -4.48 -14.61
CA LEU A 150 -2.79 -3.63 -15.77
C LEU A 150 -3.98 -2.78 -16.23
N LYS A 151 -5.11 -2.86 -15.51
CA LYS A 151 -6.37 -2.16 -15.81
C LYS A 151 -7.03 -1.71 -14.52
N ASP A 152 -7.92 -0.73 -14.63
CA ASP A 152 -8.72 -0.25 -13.50
C ASP A 152 -9.48 -1.39 -12.81
N VAL A 153 -9.56 -1.33 -11.49
CA VAL A 153 -10.32 -2.27 -10.65
C VAL A 153 -11.50 -1.51 -10.02
N PRO A 154 -12.75 -1.96 -10.21
CA PRO A 154 -13.92 -1.32 -9.60
C PRO A 154 -13.90 -1.34 -8.07
N SER A 155 -14.65 -0.42 -7.46
CA SER A 155 -14.86 -0.40 -6.00
C SER A 155 -15.48 -1.71 -5.51
N ASN A 156 -15.09 -2.15 -4.31
CA ASN A 156 -15.52 -3.40 -3.67
C ASN A 156 -15.23 -4.69 -4.46
N ALA A 157 -14.49 -4.62 -5.57
CA ALA A 157 -14.11 -5.80 -6.34
C ALA A 157 -12.83 -6.43 -5.80
N THR A 158 -12.64 -7.73 -6.07
CA THR A 158 -11.38 -8.44 -5.81
C THR A 158 -10.71 -8.77 -7.14
N ALA A 159 -9.46 -8.37 -7.33
CA ALA A 159 -8.67 -8.67 -8.52
C ALA A 159 -7.52 -9.64 -8.20
N VAL A 160 -7.41 -10.77 -8.91
CA VAL A 160 -6.40 -11.82 -8.66
C VAL A 160 -5.78 -12.34 -9.95
N GLY A 161 -4.59 -12.95 -9.87
CA GLY A 161 -3.92 -13.63 -10.99
C GLY A 161 -3.04 -12.75 -11.86
N MET A 162 -2.45 -13.36 -12.91
CA MET A 162 -1.52 -12.72 -13.83
C MET A 162 -1.85 -13.08 -15.29
N PRO A 163 -2.35 -12.14 -16.12
CA PRO A 163 -2.84 -10.81 -15.75
C PRO A 163 -4.10 -10.90 -14.87
N ALA A 164 -4.30 -9.90 -14.02
CA ALA A 164 -5.38 -9.92 -13.03
C ALA A 164 -6.78 -9.99 -13.68
N ARG A 165 -7.69 -10.68 -13.00
CA ARG A 165 -9.11 -10.80 -13.33
C ARG A 165 -9.93 -10.47 -12.09
N ILE A 166 -11.09 -9.86 -12.30
CA ILE A 166 -12.05 -9.60 -11.24
C ILE A 166 -12.75 -10.92 -10.91
N ILE A 167 -12.75 -11.29 -9.63
CA ILE A 167 -13.52 -12.42 -9.11
C ILE A 167 -14.68 -11.91 -8.29
N LEU A 168 -15.81 -12.62 -8.36
CA LEU A 168 -16.95 -12.40 -7.50
C LEU A 168 -16.74 -13.17 -6.20
N ASN A 169 -17.14 -12.58 -5.09
CA ASN A 169 -17.25 -13.32 -3.84
C ASN A 169 -18.49 -14.20 -3.95
N GLU A 170 -18.30 -15.49 -4.24
CA GLU A 170 -19.35 -16.48 -4.06
C GLU A 170 -19.37 -16.86 -2.58
N ASN A 171 -20.54 -16.78 -1.95
CA ASN A 171 -20.70 -17.21 -0.57
C ASN A 171 -20.66 -18.74 -0.54
N MET A 172 -19.70 -19.32 0.19
CA MET A 172 -19.78 -20.71 0.59
C MET A 172 -20.92 -20.87 1.60
N THR A 173 -21.80 -21.83 1.35
CA THR A 173 -22.87 -22.23 2.26
C THR A 173 -22.43 -23.41 3.13
N ASP A 174 -23.19 -23.71 4.19
CA ASP A 174 -22.94 -24.90 5.02
C ASP A 174 -23.04 -26.21 4.22
N ALA A 175 -23.80 -26.19 3.12
CA ALA A 175 -23.87 -27.32 2.19
C ALA A 175 -22.56 -27.50 1.39
N ASP A 176 -21.80 -26.43 1.17
CA ASP A 176 -20.55 -26.45 0.39
C ASP A 176 -19.34 -26.87 1.25
N CYS A 177 -19.44 -26.78 2.58
CA CYS A 177 -18.39 -27.25 3.50
C CYS A 177 -18.98 -27.86 4.77
N SER A 178 -18.87 -29.19 4.87
CA SER A 178 -19.34 -29.99 6.03
C SER A 178 -18.64 -29.69 7.36
N LEU A 179 -17.65 -28.79 7.36
CA LEU A 179 -16.97 -28.31 8.56
C LEU A 179 -17.62 -27.04 9.13
N MET A 180 -18.45 -26.31 8.37
CA MET A 180 -19.11 -25.10 8.86
C MET A 180 -20.13 -25.41 9.96
N SER A 181 -20.79 -26.56 9.90
CA SER A 181 -21.71 -27.02 10.97
C SER A 181 -21.01 -27.55 12.22
N LYS A 182 -19.68 -27.51 12.29
CA LYS A 182 -18.86 -28.01 13.42
C LYS A 182 -18.21 -26.89 14.25
N LEU A 183 -18.44 -25.63 13.87
CA LEU A 183 -18.03 -24.43 14.61
C LEU A 183 -19.20 -23.94 15.47
#